data_AF-A0A3D9CNP3-F1
#
_entry.id   AF-A0A3D9CNP3-F1
#
_cell.length_a   1.000
_cell.length_b   1.000
_cell.length_c   1.000
_cell.angle_alpha   90.00
_cell.angle_beta   90.00
_cell.angle_gamma   90.00
#
_symmetry.space_group_name_H-M   'P 1'
#
loop_
_entity.id
_entity.type
_entity.pdbx_description
1 polymer ?
#
loop_
_entity_poly.entity_id
_entity_poly.type
_entity_poly.pdbx_seq_one_letter_code
_entity_poly.pdbx_strand_id
1 'polypeptide(L)'
;MFTACSKDDETPQTEFIASEIKPKELEDFMILEEYVPKPEFVNTRGNKSVLSVTRILYDLNANYHYVLSSDAKSTDQTTLMSTYNATTGITSINTNFGFYDLTRDNTGQIIVLKSRNKENSIDLLSTDYNSRHIQLLKITQTYYYNSSYKRVIGNGYYRFRSYGLVWKYGEFVEPQYDELNWSFTAMNNMVWRGKDGGSAQYRNLFVAIPKGNGWKGDYKDKDLLLVNTLEKDNYKAVGDFGICTPIN
;
A
#
# COMPACT_ATOMS: atom_id res chain seq x y z
N MET A 1 52.20 38.36 25.32
CA MET A 1 51.83 38.35 23.89
C MET A 1 50.59 37.49 23.74
N PHE A 2 49.47 38.10 23.32
CA PHE A 2 48.35 37.39 22.64
C PHE A 2 48.90 36.88 21.27
N THR A 3 48.40 35.80 20.65
CA THR A 3 47.09 35.74 19.95
C THR A 3 46.62 34.28 19.79
N ALA A 4 45.30 34.08 19.91
CA ALA A 4 44.56 32.89 19.51
C ALA A 4 44.57 32.69 17.98
N CYS A 5 44.53 31.45 17.52
CA CYS A 5 44.17 31.13 16.13
C CYS A 5 42.80 30.43 16.12
N SER A 6 41.79 31.18 15.69
CA SER A 6 40.50 30.68 15.23
C SER A 6 40.62 30.00 13.87
N LYS A 7 39.84 28.93 13.71
CA LYS A 7 39.16 28.45 12.50
C LYS A 7 37.94 27.71 13.07
N ASP A 8 36.70 28.21 13.08
CA ASP A 8 35.98 29.03 12.10
C ASP A 8 36.22 28.54 10.68
N ASP A 9 35.81 27.29 10.45
CA ASP A 9 35.18 26.81 9.22
C ASP A 9 34.29 25.62 9.58
N GLU A 10 33.40 25.79 10.58
CA GLU A 10 32.11 25.11 10.51
C GLU A 10 31.32 25.88 9.45
N THR A 11 31.60 25.64 8.17
CA THR A 11 30.52 25.83 7.19
C THR A 11 29.37 25.00 7.73
N PRO A 12 28.21 25.60 8.07
CA PRO A 12 27.04 24.81 8.39
C PRO A 12 26.92 23.86 7.22
N GLN A 13 26.97 22.55 7.46
CA GLN A 13 26.49 21.63 6.42
C GLN A 13 25.13 22.19 6.05
N THR A 14 25.00 22.73 4.85
CA THR A 14 23.71 23.20 4.36
C THR A 14 22.77 22.06 4.61
N GLU A 15 21.78 22.28 5.49
CA GLU A 15 20.77 21.26 5.77
C GLU A 15 20.28 20.76 4.42
N PHE A 16 20.38 19.45 4.21
CA PHE A 16 19.94 18.87 2.95
C PHE A 16 18.43 19.07 2.85
N ILE A 17 18.03 20.08 2.09
CA ILE A 17 16.64 20.33 1.75
C ILE A 17 16.36 19.55 0.47
N ALA A 18 15.60 18.47 0.61
CA ALA A 18 15.21 17.63 -0.52
C ALA A 18 14.44 18.45 -1.56
N SER A 19 14.74 18.25 -2.84
CA SER A 19 13.99 18.88 -3.93
C SER A 19 12.57 18.33 -4.01
N GLU A 20 11.64 19.16 -4.49
CA GLU A 20 10.26 18.77 -4.75
C GLU A 20 10.17 17.45 -5.53
N ILE A 21 9.23 16.60 -5.12
CA ILE A 21 8.87 15.37 -5.82
C ILE A 21 7.75 15.68 -6.79
N LYS A 22 8.03 15.52 -8.09
CA LYS A 22 7.03 15.75 -9.13
C LYS A 22 6.10 14.56 -9.26
N PRO A 23 4.80 14.76 -9.58
CA PRO A 23 3.83 13.67 -9.77
C PRO A 23 4.31 12.55 -10.68
N LYS A 24 5.00 12.90 -11.77
CA LYS A 24 5.56 11.96 -12.73
C LYS A 24 6.56 10.97 -12.12
N GLU A 25 7.32 11.41 -11.11
CA GLU A 25 8.28 10.53 -10.43
C GLU A 25 7.57 9.49 -9.54
N LEU A 26 6.30 9.72 -9.19
CA LEU A 26 5.51 8.83 -8.34
C LEU A 26 4.69 7.81 -9.14
N GLU A 27 4.64 7.92 -10.47
CA GLU A 27 3.92 6.97 -11.35
C GLU A 27 4.49 5.54 -11.26
N ASP A 28 5.79 5.43 -11.00
CA ASP A 28 6.51 4.15 -10.85
C ASP A 28 6.35 3.54 -9.45
N PHE A 29 5.59 4.17 -8.57
CA PHE A 29 5.44 3.75 -7.18
C PHE A 29 3.98 3.54 -6.79
N MET A 30 3.79 2.75 -5.74
CA MET A 30 2.55 2.68 -4.98
C MET A 30 2.86 2.81 -3.49
N ILE A 31 1.94 3.40 -2.73
CA ILE A 31 2.02 3.49 -1.28
C ILE A 31 1.12 2.40 -0.72
N LEU A 32 1.68 1.50 0.08
CA LEU A 32 0.94 0.50 0.83
C LEU A 32 0.87 0.94 2.29
N GLU A 33 -0.33 0.96 2.85
CA GLU A 33 -0.55 1.39 4.22
C GLU A 33 -1.41 0.38 4.99
N GLU A 34 -0.96 0.10 6.21
CA GLU A 34 -1.66 -0.70 7.20
C GLU A 34 -2.32 0.22 8.22
N TYR A 35 -3.61 0.02 8.40
CA TYR A 35 -4.43 0.73 9.36
C TYR A 35 -4.93 -0.21 10.45
N VAL A 36 -5.01 0.30 11.68
CA VAL A 36 -5.66 -0.36 12.81
C VAL A 36 -6.86 0.45 13.29
N PRO A 37 -7.98 -0.20 13.65
CA PRO A 37 -9.12 0.50 14.24
C PRO A 37 -8.70 1.32 15.47
N LYS A 38 -9.22 2.53 15.62
CA LYS A 38 -9.03 3.29 16.86
C LYS A 38 -9.77 2.59 18.01
N PRO A 39 -9.31 2.71 19.27
CA PRO A 39 -9.89 2.01 20.41
C PRO A 39 -11.42 2.13 20.52
N GLU A 40 -11.97 3.31 20.25
CA GLU A 40 -13.40 3.63 20.30
C GLU A 40 -14.23 2.95 19.19
N PHE A 41 -13.60 2.54 18.08
CA PHE A 41 -14.27 1.88 16.95
C PHE A 41 -14.06 0.37 16.91
N VAL A 42 -13.32 -0.22 17.85
CA VAL A 42 -13.03 -1.66 17.87
C VAL A 42 -14.30 -2.52 17.84
N ASN A 43 -15.37 -2.08 18.50
CA ASN A 43 -16.64 -2.82 18.55
C ASN A 43 -17.33 -2.92 17.18
N THR A 44 -17.18 -1.93 16.31
CA THR A 44 -17.84 -1.86 14.99
C THR A 44 -16.92 -2.22 13.82
N ARG A 45 -15.61 -2.07 14.01
CA ARG A 45 -14.56 -2.31 13.00
C ARG A 45 -13.72 -3.56 13.27
N GLY A 46 -13.91 -4.19 14.41
CA GLY A 46 -13.09 -5.29 14.88
C GLY A 46 -11.76 -4.80 15.44
N ASN A 47 -10.83 -5.73 15.68
CA ASN A 47 -9.50 -5.45 16.25
C ASN A 47 -8.36 -5.83 15.28
N LYS A 48 -8.69 -6.03 14.00
CA LYS A 48 -7.77 -6.52 12.97
C LYS A 48 -7.42 -5.42 11.99
N SER A 49 -6.21 -5.50 11.44
CA SER A 49 -5.69 -4.47 10.54
C SER A 49 -6.32 -4.58 9.15
N VAL A 50 -6.43 -3.44 8.48
CA VAL A 50 -6.87 -3.32 7.08
C VAL A 50 -5.73 -2.72 6.25
N LEU A 51 -5.68 -3.08 4.98
CA LEU A 51 -4.68 -2.58 4.04
C LEU A 51 -5.33 -1.66 3.01
N SER A 52 -4.63 -0.60 2.66
CA SER A 52 -4.95 0.21 1.48
C SER A 52 -3.72 0.39 0.60
N VAL A 53 -3.95 0.59 -0.69
CA VAL A 53 -2.92 0.93 -1.66
C VAL A 53 -3.31 2.21 -2.38
N THR A 54 -2.40 3.17 -2.41
CA THR A 54 -2.56 4.41 -3.17
C THR A 54 -1.53 4.48 -4.29
N ARG A 55 -1.98 4.95 -5.48
CA ARG A 55 -1.15 5.10 -6.67
C ARG A 55 -1.40 6.46 -7.30
N ILE A 56 -0.38 6.98 -7.98
CA ILE A 56 -0.51 8.16 -8.84
C ILE A 56 -0.45 7.69 -10.29
N LEU A 57 -1.39 8.17 -11.10
CA LEU A 57 -1.55 7.79 -12.49
C LEU A 57 -1.74 9.04 -13.33
N TYR A 58 -1.38 8.94 -14.61
CA TYR A 58 -1.57 10.00 -15.59
C TYR A 58 -2.69 9.64 -16.56
N ASP A 59 -3.71 10.50 -16.67
CA ASP A 59 -4.74 10.38 -17.71
C ASP A 59 -4.25 11.10 -18.97
N LEU A 60 -3.96 10.32 -20.02
CA LEU A 60 -3.52 10.86 -21.31
C LEU A 60 -4.59 11.68 -22.04
N ASN A 61 -5.88 11.33 -21.86
CA ASN A 61 -6.97 11.98 -22.57
C ASN A 61 -7.32 13.33 -21.94
N ALA A 62 -7.27 13.40 -20.61
CA ALA A 62 -7.60 14.61 -19.85
C ALA A 62 -6.35 15.41 -19.42
N ASN A 63 -5.14 14.89 -19.67
CA ASN A 63 -3.85 15.55 -19.46
C ASN A 63 -3.63 16.02 -18.02
N TYR A 64 -3.94 15.16 -17.04
CA TYR A 64 -3.72 15.45 -15.62
C TYR A 64 -3.34 14.19 -14.82
N HIS A 65 -2.64 14.38 -13.71
CA HIS A 65 -2.37 13.33 -12.73
C HIS A 65 -3.53 13.18 -11.74
N TYR A 66 -3.85 11.94 -11.42
CA TYR A 66 -4.85 11.60 -10.40
C TYR A 66 -4.30 10.57 -9.42
N VAL A 67 -4.93 10.54 -8.26
CA VAL A 67 -4.67 9.56 -7.21
C VAL A 67 -5.75 8.50 -7.28
N LEU A 68 -5.33 7.24 -7.26
CA LEU A 68 -6.20 6.08 -7.18
C LEU A 68 -5.89 5.33 -5.88
N SER A 69 -6.85 5.35 -4.96
CA SER A 69 -6.72 4.70 -3.65
C SER A 69 -7.65 3.50 -3.59
N SER A 70 -7.15 2.34 -3.15
CA SER A 70 -7.88 1.08 -3.19
C SER A 70 -7.72 0.31 -1.89
N ASP A 71 -8.81 -0.27 -1.43
CA ASP A 71 -8.84 -1.27 -0.36
C ASP A 71 -9.62 -2.50 -0.84
N ALA A 72 -9.97 -3.43 0.05
CA ALA A 72 -10.73 -4.61 -0.36
C ALA A 72 -12.16 -4.29 -0.85
N LYS A 73 -12.74 -3.15 -0.45
CA LYS A 73 -14.12 -2.76 -0.74
C LYS A 73 -14.26 -1.86 -1.96
N SER A 74 -13.43 -0.84 -2.10
CA SER A 74 -13.58 0.21 -3.11
C SER A 74 -12.24 0.60 -3.73
N THR A 75 -12.37 1.29 -4.86
CA THR A 75 -11.28 1.98 -5.52
C THR A 75 -11.83 3.35 -5.82
N ASP A 76 -11.21 4.36 -5.25
CA ASP A 76 -11.67 5.72 -5.32
C ASP A 76 -10.60 6.58 -5.99
N GLN A 77 -11.06 7.46 -6.88
CA GLN A 77 -10.23 8.35 -7.66
C GLN A 77 -10.41 9.79 -7.16
N THR A 78 -9.32 10.53 -7.06
CA THR A 78 -9.34 11.97 -6.82
C THR A 78 -8.29 12.67 -7.67
N THR A 79 -8.54 13.91 -8.05
CA THR A 79 -7.54 14.73 -8.72
C THR A 79 -6.34 14.92 -7.81
N LEU A 80 -5.13 14.72 -8.34
CA LEU A 80 -3.92 14.91 -7.55
C LEU A 80 -3.76 16.39 -7.19
N MET A 81 -3.66 16.65 -5.89
CA MET A 81 -3.21 17.93 -5.36
C MET A 81 -1.95 17.70 -4.55
N SER A 82 -0.91 18.47 -4.83
CA SER A 82 0.37 18.41 -4.11
C SER A 82 0.83 19.79 -3.66
N THR A 83 1.47 19.84 -2.51
CA THR A 83 2.18 21.04 -2.01
C THR A 83 3.63 20.70 -1.72
N TYR A 84 4.51 21.68 -1.82
CA TYR A 84 5.93 21.53 -1.49
C TYR A 84 6.35 22.63 -0.51
N ASN A 85 7.01 22.23 0.57
CA ASN A 85 7.59 23.15 1.54
C ASN A 85 9.10 23.24 1.32
N ALA A 86 9.56 24.37 0.78
CA ALA A 86 10.96 24.62 0.49
C ALA A 86 11.85 24.79 1.74
N THR A 87 11.27 24.99 2.93
CA THR A 87 12.04 25.04 4.19
C THR A 87 12.33 23.64 4.70
N THR A 88 11.42 22.68 4.51
CA THR A 88 11.57 21.31 5.05
C THR A 88 11.89 20.26 3.99
N GLY A 89 11.80 20.59 2.70
CA GLY A 89 11.97 19.65 1.59
C GLY A 89 10.82 18.63 1.46
N ILE A 90 9.69 18.87 2.12
CA ILE A 90 8.56 17.92 2.14
C ILE A 90 7.60 18.23 0.99
N THR A 91 7.30 17.21 0.18
CA THR A 91 6.17 17.22 -0.76
C THR A 91 5.00 16.46 -0.13
N SER A 92 3.87 17.14 0.07
CA SER A 92 2.64 16.51 0.55
C SER A 92 1.69 16.24 -0.62
N ILE A 93 1.20 15.01 -0.74
CA ILE A 93 0.15 14.64 -1.71
C ILE A 93 -1.18 14.42 -0.99
N ASN A 94 -2.27 14.93 -1.56
CA ASN A 94 -3.62 14.73 -1.06
C ASN A 94 -4.24 13.48 -1.69
N THR A 95 -4.94 12.70 -0.88
CA THR A 95 -5.58 11.43 -1.26
C THR A 95 -6.99 11.36 -0.69
N ASN A 96 -7.72 10.31 -1.05
CA ASN A 96 -9.05 10.05 -0.49
C ASN A 96 -9.01 9.80 1.03
N PHE A 97 -7.92 9.21 1.53
CA PHE A 97 -7.78 8.79 2.93
C PHE A 97 -7.05 9.81 3.81
N GLY A 98 -6.43 10.83 3.22
CA GLY A 98 -5.56 11.74 3.95
C GLY A 98 -4.47 12.35 3.08
N PHE A 99 -3.36 12.71 3.72
CA PHE A 99 -2.17 13.23 3.09
C PHE A 99 -1.01 12.27 3.29
N TYR A 100 -0.15 12.14 2.27
CA TYR A 100 1.16 11.52 2.43
C TYR A 100 2.23 12.59 2.33
N ASP A 101 3.06 12.68 3.36
CA ASP A 101 4.22 13.56 3.38
C ASP A 101 5.43 12.76 2.89
N LEU A 102 6.00 13.15 1.76
CA LEU A 102 7.13 12.51 1.10
C LEU A 102 8.36 13.43 1.15
N THR A 103 9.54 12.83 1.15
CA THR A 103 10.82 13.53 0.99
C THR A 103 11.81 12.64 0.25
N ARG A 104 13.04 13.13 0.06
CA ARG A 104 14.16 12.32 -0.42
C ARG A 104 15.13 12.08 0.72
N ASP A 105 15.68 10.88 0.77
CA ASP A 105 16.82 10.62 1.62
C ASP A 105 18.11 11.21 1.03
N ASN A 106 19.23 11.03 1.73
CA ASN A 106 20.55 11.52 1.32
C ASN A 106 21.09 10.87 0.04
N THR A 107 20.49 9.77 -0.44
CA THR A 107 20.82 9.14 -1.73
C THR A 107 19.95 9.65 -2.88
N GLY A 108 18.96 10.51 -2.58
CA GLY A 108 17.97 11.01 -3.53
C GLY A 108 16.76 10.09 -3.70
N GLN A 109 16.68 8.98 -2.97
CA GLN A 109 15.55 8.05 -3.03
C GLN A 109 14.31 8.67 -2.38
N ILE A 110 13.17 8.56 -3.06
CA ILE A 110 11.88 9.00 -2.50
C ILE A 110 11.49 8.08 -1.35
N ILE A 111 11.13 8.69 -0.22
CA ILE A 111 10.59 8.00 0.95
C ILE A 111 9.27 8.64 1.37
N VAL A 112 8.39 7.84 1.97
CA VAL A 112 7.19 8.31 2.64
C VAL A 112 7.48 8.45 4.13
N LEU A 113 7.31 9.66 4.67
CA LEU A 113 7.62 9.95 6.08
C LEU A 113 6.48 9.55 7.01
N LYS A 114 5.25 9.94 6.63
CA LYS A 114 4.05 9.71 7.42
C LYS A 114 2.80 9.92 6.57
N SER A 115 1.69 9.40 7.08
CA SER A 115 0.35 9.80 6.67
C SER A 115 -0.26 10.77 7.68
N ARG A 116 -1.18 11.60 7.22
CA ARG A 116 -2.00 12.49 8.05
C ARG A 116 -3.45 12.37 7.64
N ASN A 117 -4.35 12.24 8.60
CA ASN A 117 -5.78 12.17 8.30
C ASN A 117 -6.28 13.50 7.75
N LYS A 118 -7.27 13.42 6.86
CA LYS A 118 -7.99 14.60 6.37
C LYS A 118 -9.07 14.99 7.38
N GLU A 119 -9.05 16.24 7.81
CA GLU A 119 -10.11 16.78 8.66
C GLU A 119 -11.47 16.70 7.95
N ASN A 120 -12.51 16.33 8.69
CA ASN A 120 -13.88 16.19 8.19
C ASN A 120 -14.02 15.19 7.02
N SER A 121 -13.09 14.23 6.89
CA SER A 121 -13.27 13.12 5.96
C SER A 121 -14.52 12.32 6.32
N ILE A 122 -15.24 11.85 5.31
CA ILE A 122 -16.31 10.85 5.48
C ILE A 122 -15.78 9.42 5.28
N ASP A 123 -14.50 9.30 4.91
CA ASP A 123 -13.86 8.01 4.66
C ASP A 123 -13.52 7.31 5.97
N LEU A 124 -13.91 6.04 6.07
CA LEU A 124 -13.74 5.26 7.30
C LEU A 124 -12.26 5.10 7.68
N LEU A 125 -11.35 4.95 6.72
CA LEU A 125 -9.92 4.85 7.03
C LEU A 125 -9.39 6.14 7.66
N SER A 126 -9.89 7.30 7.25
CA SER A 126 -9.52 8.58 7.86
C SER A 126 -10.15 8.79 9.25
N THR A 127 -11.39 8.34 9.45
CA THR A 127 -12.16 8.67 10.67
C THR A 127 -12.01 7.62 11.77
N ASP A 128 -12.04 6.34 11.41
CA ASP A 128 -12.23 5.24 12.36
C ASP A 128 -10.92 4.47 12.64
N TYR A 129 -9.87 4.76 11.88
CA TYR A 129 -8.61 4.04 11.92
C TYR A 129 -7.40 4.96 12.16
N ASN A 130 -6.32 4.36 12.67
CA ASN A 130 -4.99 4.95 12.77
C ASN A 130 -4.04 4.24 11.81
N SER A 131 -3.20 5.01 11.13
CA SER A 131 -2.05 4.45 10.41
C SER A 131 -1.10 3.76 11.38
N ARG A 132 -0.64 2.57 11.01
CA ARG A 132 0.31 1.77 11.79
C ARG A 132 1.63 1.54 11.07
N HIS A 133 1.57 1.34 9.76
CA HIS A 133 2.75 1.16 8.93
C HIS A 133 2.47 1.64 7.53
N ILE A 134 3.45 2.33 6.94
CA ILE A 134 3.35 2.87 5.60
C ILE A 134 4.66 2.61 4.87
N GLN A 135 4.57 2.25 3.60
CA GLN A 135 5.72 1.96 2.77
C GLN A 135 5.48 2.40 1.33
N LEU A 136 6.51 3.00 0.73
CA LEU A 136 6.56 3.24 -0.70
C LEU A 136 7.15 1.99 -1.39
N LEU A 137 6.45 1.47 -2.39
CA LEU A 137 6.80 0.27 -3.13
C LEU A 137 7.01 0.63 -4.60
N LYS A 138 8.12 0.20 -5.17
CA LYS A 138 8.36 0.32 -6.61
C LYS A 138 7.52 -0.69 -7.38
N ILE A 139 6.77 -0.22 -8.36
CA ILE A 139 5.98 -1.06 -9.26
C ILE A 139 6.92 -1.76 -10.23
N THR A 140 6.61 -3.01 -10.56
CA THR A 140 7.37 -3.81 -11.54
C THR A 140 6.46 -4.21 -12.70
N GLN A 141 7.06 -4.55 -13.85
CA GLN A 141 6.32 -5.00 -15.02
C GLN A 141 5.86 -6.46 -14.92
N THR A 142 6.34 -7.22 -13.94
CA THR A 142 5.96 -8.61 -13.70
C THR A 142 4.50 -8.72 -13.26
N TYR A 143 3.73 -9.60 -13.89
CA TYR A 143 2.38 -9.95 -13.47
C TYR A 143 2.41 -11.03 -12.38
N TYR A 144 1.98 -10.71 -11.16
CA TYR A 144 2.06 -11.62 -10.00
C TYR A 144 0.84 -12.52 -9.81
N TYR A 145 -0.21 -12.35 -10.63
CA TYR A 145 -1.50 -13.05 -10.47
C TYR A 145 -1.68 -14.28 -11.38
N ASN A 146 -0.62 -15.01 -11.70
CA ASN A 146 -0.70 -16.27 -12.45
C ASN A 146 0.14 -17.36 -11.79
N SER A 147 -0.09 -17.58 -10.50
CA SER A 147 0.72 -18.44 -9.65
C SER A 147 -0.06 -18.88 -8.41
N SER A 148 0.57 -19.76 -7.64
CA SER A 148 0.10 -20.22 -6.33
C SER A 148 0.97 -19.63 -5.23
N TYR A 149 0.34 -19.36 -4.08
CA TYR A 149 0.96 -18.80 -2.90
C TYR A 149 0.54 -19.60 -1.68
N LYS A 150 1.48 -19.84 -0.76
CA LYS A 150 1.24 -20.50 0.53
C LYS A 150 1.38 -19.50 1.66
N ARG A 151 0.45 -19.50 2.62
CA ARG A 151 0.59 -18.70 3.83
C ARG A 151 1.84 -19.09 4.61
N VAL A 152 2.58 -18.09 5.09
CA VAL A 152 3.76 -18.29 5.94
C VAL A 152 3.34 -18.76 7.33
N ILE A 153 2.24 -18.21 7.85
CA ILE A 153 1.69 -18.55 9.17
C ILE A 153 0.27 -19.10 8.99
N GLY A 154 0.04 -20.27 9.58
CA GLY A 154 -1.22 -21.00 9.49
C GLY A 154 -1.29 -21.89 8.24
N ASN A 155 -2.48 -22.45 8.00
CA ASN A 155 -2.80 -23.17 6.78
C ASN A 155 -3.49 -22.24 5.80
N GLY A 156 -3.22 -22.39 4.51
CA GLY A 156 -3.89 -21.61 3.47
C GLY A 156 -3.06 -21.49 2.21
N TYR A 157 -3.74 -21.68 1.09
CA TYR A 157 -3.21 -21.59 -0.26
C TYR A 157 -4.09 -20.67 -1.08
N TYR A 158 -3.48 -19.76 -1.82
CA TYR A 158 -4.15 -18.94 -2.81
C TYR A 158 -3.63 -19.31 -4.18
N ARG A 159 -4.51 -19.58 -5.13
CA ARG A 159 -4.14 -19.78 -6.53
C ARG A 159 -4.87 -18.79 -7.41
N PHE A 160 -4.13 -18.23 -8.35
CA PHE A 160 -4.64 -17.25 -9.31
C PHE A 160 -4.38 -17.73 -10.73
N ARG A 161 -5.32 -17.43 -11.61
CA ARG A 161 -5.19 -17.66 -13.05
C ARG A 161 -5.52 -16.37 -13.77
N SER A 162 -4.56 -15.88 -14.54
CA SER A 162 -4.74 -14.66 -15.35
C SER A 162 -5.82 -14.85 -16.41
N TYR A 163 -5.84 -16.02 -17.06
CA TYR A 163 -6.91 -16.39 -17.98
C TYR A 163 -8.23 -16.61 -17.22
N GLY A 164 -9.21 -15.76 -17.50
CA GLY A 164 -10.51 -15.75 -16.82
C GLY A 164 -10.55 -14.89 -15.56
N LEU A 165 -9.41 -14.33 -15.12
CA LEU A 165 -9.31 -13.50 -13.90
C LEU A 165 -9.97 -14.19 -12.69
N VAL A 166 -9.61 -15.45 -12.49
CA VAL A 166 -10.18 -16.31 -11.44
C VAL A 166 -9.15 -16.71 -10.41
N TRP A 167 -9.62 -16.89 -9.17
CA TRP A 167 -8.83 -17.31 -8.03
C TRP A 167 -9.63 -18.23 -7.12
N LYS A 168 -8.93 -18.83 -6.16
CA LYS A 168 -9.57 -19.54 -5.03
C LYS A 168 -8.61 -19.63 -3.84
N TYR A 169 -9.21 -19.69 -2.65
CA TYR A 169 -8.53 -20.07 -1.41
C TYR A 169 -8.78 -21.54 -1.09
N GLY A 170 -7.74 -22.27 -0.71
CA GLY A 170 -7.83 -23.62 -0.14
C GLY A 170 -7.19 -23.64 1.24
N GLU A 171 -7.90 -24.10 2.26
CA GLU A 171 -7.40 -24.06 3.64
C GLU A 171 -6.21 -25.01 3.86
N PHE A 172 -6.28 -26.24 3.36
CA PHE A 172 -5.27 -27.28 3.63
C PHE A 172 -4.52 -27.74 2.37
N VAL A 173 -5.12 -27.55 1.19
CA VAL A 173 -4.60 -28.03 -0.09
C VAL A 173 -4.60 -26.89 -1.08
N GLU A 174 -3.59 -26.85 -1.94
CA GLU A 174 -3.54 -25.92 -3.06
C GLU A 174 -4.70 -26.17 -4.03
N PRO A 175 -5.55 -25.16 -4.32
CA PRO A 175 -6.63 -25.33 -5.29
C PRO A 175 -6.09 -25.75 -6.66
N GLN A 176 -6.82 -26.61 -7.37
CA GLN A 176 -6.53 -26.99 -8.75
C GLN A 176 -7.09 -25.96 -9.73
N TYR A 177 -6.60 -25.96 -10.97
CA TYR A 177 -6.99 -24.94 -11.97
C TYR A 177 -8.48 -24.97 -12.35
N ASP A 178 -9.07 -26.16 -12.36
CA ASP A 178 -10.50 -26.40 -12.62
C ASP A 178 -11.40 -25.99 -11.44
N GLU A 179 -10.83 -25.84 -10.24
CA GLU A 179 -11.54 -25.38 -9.07
C GLU A 179 -11.67 -23.86 -8.98
N LEU A 180 -10.88 -23.10 -9.76
CA LEU A 180 -10.82 -21.64 -9.68
C LEU A 180 -12.08 -21.01 -10.30
N ASN A 181 -12.97 -20.53 -9.44
CA ASN A 181 -14.27 -20.03 -9.84
C ASN A 181 -14.64 -18.69 -9.17
N TRP A 182 -13.77 -18.11 -8.36
CA TRP A 182 -13.99 -16.79 -7.76
C TRP A 182 -13.34 -15.72 -8.62
N SER A 183 -14.02 -14.61 -8.85
CA SER A 183 -13.51 -13.56 -9.72
C SER A 183 -12.63 -12.56 -8.95
N PHE A 184 -11.66 -12.00 -9.67
CA PHE A 184 -10.93 -10.82 -9.24
C PHE A 184 -10.78 -9.82 -10.38
N THR A 185 -10.50 -8.57 -10.03
CA THR A 185 -10.16 -7.50 -10.96
C THR A 185 -8.75 -7.03 -10.67
N ALA A 186 -7.86 -7.13 -11.67
CA ALA A 186 -6.52 -6.58 -11.59
C ALA A 186 -6.54 -5.06 -11.78
N MET A 187 -5.99 -4.33 -10.80
CA MET A 187 -5.85 -2.87 -10.86
C MET A 187 -4.48 -2.48 -11.42
N ASN A 188 -3.48 -3.33 -11.20
CA ASN A 188 -2.21 -3.39 -11.91
C ASN A 188 -1.62 -4.79 -11.77
N ASN A 189 -0.35 -4.93 -12.15
CA ASN A 189 0.37 -6.20 -12.16
C ASN A 189 0.63 -6.77 -10.74
N MET A 190 0.57 -5.92 -9.71
CA MET A 190 0.89 -6.21 -8.31
C MET A 190 -0.32 -6.11 -7.37
N VAL A 191 -1.45 -5.55 -7.80
CA VAL A 191 -2.59 -5.28 -6.92
C VAL A 191 -3.89 -5.65 -7.62
N TRP A 192 -4.68 -6.47 -6.95
CA TRP A 192 -5.98 -6.89 -7.44
C TRP A 192 -6.98 -7.05 -6.30
N ARG A 193 -8.26 -6.97 -6.63
CA ARG A 193 -9.36 -7.16 -5.67
C ARG A 193 -10.23 -8.31 -6.09
N GLY A 194 -10.59 -9.17 -5.15
CA GLY A 194 -11.46 -10.31 -5.43
C GLY A 194 -12.59 -10.41 -4.44
N LYS A 195 -13.67 -11.04 -4.89
CA LYS A 195 -14.75 -11.47 -4.01
C LYS A 195 -14.74 -12.98 -3.99
N ASP A 196 -14.75 -13.59 -2.81
CA ASP A 196 -14.93 -15.04 -2.77
C ASP A 196 -16.36 -15.42 -3.15
N GLY A 197 -16.50 -16.58 -3.79
CA GLY A 197 -17.78 -17.19 -4.11
C GLY A 197 -18.27 -18.17 -3.04
N GLY A 198 -17.70 -18.13 -1.83
CA GLY A 198 -18.18 -18.92 -0.70
C GLY A 198 -19.47 -18.36 -0.13
N SER A 199 -20.00 -19.00 0.91
CA SER A 199 -21.20 -18.53 1.61
C SER A 199 -20.99 -17.17 2.29
N ALA A 200 -19.79 -16.92 2.81
CA ALA A 200 -19.45 -15.68 3.50
C ALA A 200 -19.21 -14.50 2.56
N GLN A 201 -18.86 -14.74 1.30
CA GLN A 201 -18.74 -13.74 0.24
C GLN A 201 -17.82 -12.56 0.62
N TYR A 202 -16.68 -12.84 1.26
CA TYR A 202 -15.73 -11.84 1.70
C TYR A 202 -15.13 -11.07 0.52
N ARG A 203 -14.67 -9.86 0.85
CA ARG A 203 -13.96 -8.97 -0.07
C ARG A 203 -12.47 -9.03 0.24
N ASN A 204 -11.64 -9.11 -0.79
CA ASN A 204 -10.21 -9.36 -0.64
C ASN A 204 -9.42 -8.31 -1.41
N LEU A 205 -8.40 -7.76 -0.75
CA LEU A 205 -7.31 -7.04 -1.40
C LEU A 205 -6.09 -7.94 -1.44
N PHE A 206 -5.51 -8.07 -2.62
CA PHE A 206 -4.29 -8.82 -2.87
C PHE A 206 -3.20 -7.85 -3.30
N VAL A 207 -2.06 -7.87 -2.60
CA VAL A 207 -0.92 -6.99 -2.87
C VAL A 207 0.34 -7.83 -2.96
N ALA A 208 0.85 -8.01 -4.18
CA ALA A 208 2.17 -8.58 -4.39
C ALA A 208 3.24 -7.56 -4.03
N ILE A 209 4.25 -8.04 -3.28
CA ILE A 209 5.43 -7.27 -2.90
C ILE A 209 6.64 -8.03 -3.41
N PRO A 210 7.30 -7.57 -4.48
CA PRO A 210 8.50 -8.24 -4.95
C PRO A 210 9.68 -8.01 -4.03
N LYS A 211 10.64 -8.92 -4.14
CA LYS A 211 11.99 -8.77 -3.63
C LYS A 211 12.59 -7.42 -4.08
N GLY A 212 13.35 -6.78 -3.21
CA GLY A 212 13.82 -5.41 -3.34
C GLY A 212 12.92 -4.39 -2.64
N ASN A 213 11.61 -4.65 -2.54
CA ASN A 213 10.71 -3.83 -1.73
C ASN A 213 10.59 -4.40 -0.31
N GLY A 214 10.24 -5.69 -0.20
CA GLY A 214 9.99 -6.36 1.07
C GLY A 214 8.84 -5.77 1.90
N TRP A 215 8.54 -6.42 3.02
CA TRP A 215 7.61 -5.92 4.04
C TRP A 215 8.30 -5.80 5.40
N LYS A 216 7.65 -5.21 6.39
CA LYS A 216 8.21 -5.04 7.75
C LYS A 216 8.58 -6.38 8.43
N GLY A 217 9.47 -6.31 9.43
CA GLY A 217 9.93 -7.48 10.20
C GLY A 217 10.83 -8.42 9.40
N ASP A 218 10.69 -9.73 9.61
CA ASP A 218 11.48 -10.78 8.92
C ASP A 218 11.05 -11.00 7.47
N TYR A 219 10.20 -10.12 6.94
CA TYR A 219 9.66 -10.16 5.58
C TYR A 219 10.30 -9.13 4.65
N LYS A 220 11.36 -8.46 5.12
CA LYS A 220 12.17 -7.58 4.27
C LYS A 220 12.81 -8.41 3.16
N ASP A 221 12.81 -7.85 1.96
CA ASP A 221 13.50 -8.38 0.80
C ASP A 221 13.07 -9.80 0.35
N LYS A 222 11.78 -10.09 0.47
CA LYS A 222 11.14 -11.34 0.01
C LYS A 222 10.07 -11.05 -1.04
N ASP A 223 9.87 -12.00 -1.95
CA ASP A 223 8.67 -12.04 -2.79
C ASP A 223 7.49 -12.52 -1.94
N LEU A 224 6.47 -11.68 -1.83
CA LEU A 224 5.32 -11.91 -0.97
C LEU A 224 4.02 -11.61 -1.69
N LEU A 225 2.96 -12.25 -1.23
CA LEU A 225 1.59 -11.81 -1.43
C LEU A 225 0.98 -11.48 -0.07
N LEU A 226 0.56 -10.23 0.10
CA LEU A 226 -0.30 -9.83 1.21
C LEU A 226 -1.76 -10.00 0.81
N VAL A 227 -2.56 -10.57 1.71
CA VAL A 227 -4.00 -10.78 1.53
C VAL A 227 -4.75 -10.16 2.69
N ASN A 228 -5.54 -9.14 2.42
CA ASN A 228 -6.43 -8.54 3.42
C ASN A 228 -7.88 -8.87 3.08
N THR A 229 -8.55 -9.58 3.99
CA THR A 229 -9.91 -10.09 3.81
C THR A 229 -10.87 -9.37 4.75
N LEU A 230 -11.90 -8.75 4.17
CA LEU A 230 -12.93 -8.00 4.87
C LEU A 230 -14.28 -8.71 4.78
N GLU A 231 -15.08 -8.54 5.83
CA GLU A 231 -16.50 -8.88 5.81
C GLU A 231 -17.20 -8.20 4.63
N LYS A 232 -18.19 -8.90 4.04
CA LYS A 232 -18.93 -8.42 2.88
C LYS A 232 -19.57 -7.05 3.15
N ASP A 233 -20.28 -6.94 4.26
CA ASP A 233 -21.16 -5.82 4.57
C ASP A 233 -20.51 -4.80 5.52
N ASN A 234 -19.64 -5.24 6.42
CA ASN A 234 -18.96 -4.35 7.36
C ASN A 234 -17.52 -4.03 6.93
N TYR A 235 -17.04 -2.82 7.24
CA TYR A 235 -15.64 -2.48 7.05
C TYR A 235 -14.83 -3.03 8.23
N LYS A 236 -14.67 -4.35 8.26
CA LYS A 236 -14.05 -5.12 9.33
C LYS A 236 -13.26 -6.27 8.75
N ALA A 237 -11.99 -6.38 9.12
CA ALA A 237 -11.14 -7.49 8.71
C ALA A 237 -11.54 -8.79 9.43
N VAL A 238 -11.56 -9.90 8.69
CA VAL A 238 -11.93 -11.23 9.19
C VAL A 238 -10.81 -11.84 10.05
N GLY A 239 -9.57 -11.42 9.82
CA GLY A 239 -8.39 -11.90 10.52
C GLY A 239 -7.18 -11.01 10.27
N ASP A 240 -6.02 -11.43 10.76
CA ASP A 240 -4.76 -10.81 10.37
C ASP A 240 -4.54 -10.98 8.86
N PHE A 241 -3.89 -10.01 8.20
CA PHE A 241 -3.58 -10.14 6.78
C PHE A 241 -2.72 -11.39 6.54
N GLY A 242 -3.09 -12.16 5.53
CA GLY A 242 -2.31 -13.31 5.08
C GLY A 242 -1.00 -12.83 4.48
N ILE A 243 0.14 -13.24 5.04
CA ILE A 243 1.44 -13.09 4.42
C ILE A 243 1.76 -14.43 3.76
N CYS A 244 1.94 -14.43 2.45
CA CYS A 244 2.14 -15.65 1.67
C CYS A 244 3.42 -15.55 0.82
N THR A 245 4.05 -16.69 0.54
CA THR A 245 5.19 -16.81 -0.37
C THR A 245 4.78 -17.60 -1.61
N PRO A 246 5.39 -17.31 -2.79
CA PRO A 246 5.17 -18.11 -4.00
C PRO A 246 5.47 -19.60 -3.75
N ILE A 247 4.73 -20.46 -4.43
CA ILE A 247 5.00 -21.89 -4.54
C ILE A 247 5.61 -22.12 -5.92
N ASN A 248 6.78 -22.74 -5.96
CA ASN A 248 7.45 -23.13 -7.21
C ASN A 248 6.78 -24.34 -7.85
#